data_AF-A0A7X1L1U7-F1
#
_entry.id   AF-A0A7X1L1U7-F1
#
_cell.length_a   1.000
_cell.length_b   1.000
_cell.length_c   1.000
_cell.angle_alpha   90.00
_cell.angle_beta   90.00
_cell.angle_gamma   90.00
#
_symmetry.space_group_name_H-M   'P 1'
#
loop_
_entity.id
_entity.type
_entity.pdbx_description
1 polymer ?
#
loop_
_entity_poly.entity_id
_entity_poly.type
_entity_poly.pdbx_seq_one_letter_code
_entity_poly.pdbx_strand_id
1 'polypeptide(L)'
;MLYATYQFFCVFENDAHLPYYKGSTFRGVFGRALKKVVCALKRQECSQCLLKHRCVYALVFETSKAMEVPEGSRIVSPPHPFVIEPPLTTETEFSKGVSFDFNLLLFGELNNTLPYFIYAFDQMGKIGIGKKISGKRGRFVLKEVRHKEQIIYSDVDQKLNATDSIEKLSIPA
;
A
#
# COMPACT_ATOMS: atom_id res chain seq x y z
N MET A 1 -1.15 2.20 20.26
CA MET A 1 -1.40 2.60 18.86
C MET A 1 -1.97 1.40 18.12
N LEU A 2 -2.99 1.56 17.28
CA LEU A 2 -3.48 0.46 16.45
C LEU A 2 -2.39 0.00 15.46
N TYR A 3 -2.33 -1.30 15.20
CA TYR A 3 -1.34 -1.90 14.33
C TYR A 3 -1.87 -3.20 13.72
N ALA A 4 -1.54 -3.42 12.46
CA ALA A 4 -1.74 -4.71 11.82
C ALA A 4 -0.79 -4.88 10.63
N THR A 5 -0.51 -6.15 10.33
CA THR A 5 0.24 -6.59 9.15
C THR A 5 -0.69 -7.35 8.23
N TYR A 6 -0.69 -6.96 6.96
CA TYR A 6 -1.50 -7.58 5.91
C TYR A 6 -0.58 -8.17 4.85
N GLN A 7 -0.69 -9.46 4.59
CA GLN A 7 0.09 -10.16 3.57
C GLN A 7 -0.71 -10.23 2.28
N PHE A 8 -0.12 -9.77 1.18
CA PHE A 8 -0.71 -9.73 -0.14
C PHE A 8 -0.08 -10.81 -1.01
N PHE A 9 -0.90 -11.66 -1.63
CA PHE A 9 -0.46 -12.71 -2.54
C PHE A 9 -0.86 -12.37 -3.97
N CYS A 10 0.12 -12.35 -4.87
CA CYS A 10 -0.04 -11.91 -6.25
C CYS A 10 0.54 -12.89 -7.25
N VAL A 11 0.10 -12.79 -8.50
CA VAL A 11 0.64 -13.57 -9.63
C VAL A 11 0.87 -12.65 -10.83
N PHE A 12 2.04 -12.74 -11.46
CA PHE A 12 2.36 -11.97 -12.66
C PHE A 12 1.54 -12.44 -13.88
N GLU A 13 0.96 -11.49 -14.62
CA GLU A 13 0.20 -11.77 -15.86
C GLU A 13 1.08 -11.76 -17.12
N ASN A 14 2.26 -11.16 -17.02
CA ASN A 14 3.28 -11.07 -18.05
C ASN A 14 4.66 -10.96 -17.39
N ASP A 15 5.72 -11.08 -18.20
CA ASP A 15 7.08 -10.96 -17.70
C ASP A 15 7.33 -9.57 -17.09
N ALA A 16 8.10 -9.55 -16.01
CA ALA A 16 8.39 -8.35 -15.23
C ALA A 16 9.89 -8.23 -14.96
N HIS A 17 10.44 -7.03 -15.16
CA HIS A 17 11.80 -6.68 -14.75
C HIS A 17 11.76 -5.68 -13.60
N LEU A 18 12.08 -6.15 -12.40
CA LEU A 18 12.14 -5.35 -11.18
C LEU A 18 13.60 -5.02 -10.83
N PRO A 19 13.87 -3.88 -10.19
CA PRO A 19 15.20 -3.63 -9.62
C PRO A 19 15.50 -4.64 -8.50
N TYR A 20 16.79 -4.81 -8.20
CA TYR A 20 17.27 -5.61 -7.07
C TYR A 20 16.52 -5.25 -5.77
N TYR A 21 16.48 -3.95 -5.44
CA TYR A 21 15.70 -3.41 -4.33
C TYR A 21 14.31 -2.92 -4.78
N LYS A 22 13.27 -3.66 -4.39
CA LYS A 22 11.90 -3.47 -4.89
C LYS A 22 11.12 -2.36 -4.16
N GLY A 23 11.58 -1.91 -2.99
CA GLY A 23 10.83 -0.98 -2.12
C GLY A 23 10.46 0.34 -2.79
N SER A 24 11.39 0.97 -3.53
CA SER A 24 11.11 2.24 -4.24
C SER A 24 10.07 2.06 -5.35
N THR A 25 10.12 0.93 -6.06
CA THR A 25 9.15 0.58 -7.11
C THR A 25 7.76 0.37 -6.51
N PHE A 26 7.67 -0.42 -5.44
CA PHE A 26 6.40 -0.69 -4.77
C PHE A 26 5.79 0.59 -4.21
N ARG A 27 6.54 1.34 -3.40
CA ARG A 27 6.05 2.61 -2.81
C ARG A 27 5.62 3.61 -3.88
N GLY A 28 6.40 3.77 -4.94
CA GLY A 28 6.11 4.73 -6.00
C GLY A 28 4.85 4.40 -6.80
N VAL A 29 4.69 3.14 -7.23
CA VAL A 29 3.49 2.75 -7.99
C VAL A 29 2.26 2.68 -7.08
N PHE A 30 2.42 2.20 -5.84
CA PHE A 30 1.35 2.22 -4.84
C PHE A 30 0.82 3.64 -4.60
N GLY A 31 1.69 4.64 -4.41
CA GLY A 31 1.26 6.03 -4.23
C GLY A 31 0.45 6.57 -5.41
N ARG A 32 0.85 6.24 -6.65
CA ARG A 32 0.08 6.59 -7.85
C ARG A 32 -1.28 5.88 -7.89
N ALA A 33 -1.32 4.60 -7.54
CA ALA A 33 -2.55 3.82 -7.52
C ALA A 33 -3.52 4.34 -6.45
N LEU A 34 -3.04 4.54 -5.21
CA LEU A 34 -3.84 5.07 -4.12
C LEU A 34 -4.39 6.45 -4.45
N LYS A 35 -3.56 7.37 -4.96
CA LYS A 35 -4.04 8.71 -5.39
C LYS A 35 -5.16 8.58 -6.42
N LYS A 36 -5.02 7.68 -7.40
CA LYS A 36 -6.03 7.46 -8.44
C LYS A 36 -7.35 6.95 -7.85
N VAL A 37 -7.28 6.08 -6.83
CA VAL A 37 -8.42 5.46 -6.16
C VAL A 37 -9.16 6.44 -5.23
N VAL A 38 -8.46 7.13 -4.34
CA VAL A 38 -9.12 7.88 -3.24
C VAL A 38 -9.21 9.39 -3.46
N CYS A 39 -8.38 9.97 -4.34
CA CYS A 39 -8.34 11.43 -4.50
C CYS A 39 -9.50 11.91 -5.38
N ALA A 40 -10.43 12.65 -4.78
CA ALA A 40 -11.51 13.32 -5.50
C ALA A 40 -11.01 14.51 -6.35
N LEU A 41 -10.01 15.25 -5.87
CA LEU A 41 -9.51 16.50 -6.45
C LEU A 41 -8.13 16.31 -7.11
N LYS A 42 -8.05 15.41 -8.10
CA LYS A 42 -6.77 14.86 -8.65
C LYS A 42 -5.76 15.90 -9.16
N ARG A 43 -6.22 17.10 -9.53
CA ARG A 43 -5.39 18.20 -10.09
C ARG A 43 -5.02 19.27 -9.05
N GLN A 44 -5.56 19.19 -7.85
CA GLN A 44 -5.30 20.17 -6.79
C GLN A 44 -4.15 19.70 -5.90
N GLU A 45 -3.34 20.66 -5.45
CA GLU A 45 -2.28 20.41 -4.47
C GLU A 45 -2.86 20.09 -3.09
N CYS A 46 -2.25 19.12 -2.40
CA CYS A 46 -2.76 18.66 -1.10
C CYS A 46 -2.69 19.76 -0.01
N SER A 47 -1.75 20.71 -0.12
CA SER A 47 -1.62 21.83 0.83
C SER A 47 -2.85 22.75 0.85
N GLN A 48 -3.47 22.93 -0.32
CA GLN A 48 -4.64 23.78 -0.54
C GLN A 48 -5.96 22.99 -0.52
N CYS A 49 -5.91 21.67 -0.32
CA CYS A 49 -7.07 20.81 -0.40
C CYS A 49 -7.89 20.85 0.90
N LEU A 50 -9.19 21.16 0.79
CA LEU A 50 -10.12 21.17 1.92
C LEU A 50 -10.20 19.82 2.65
N LEU A 51 -9.99 18.71 1.93
CA LEU A 51 -10.13 17.36 2.47
C LEU A 51 -8.85 16.82 3.14
N LYS A 52 -7.74 17.59 3.15
CA LYS A 52 -6.40 17.06 3.48
C LYS A 52 -6.30 16.34 4.83
N HIS A 53 -7.03 16.79 5.86
CA HIS A 53 -7.00 16.19 7.20
C HIS A 53 -7.76 14.85 7.32
N ARG A 54 -8.62 14.52 6.35
CA ARG A 54 -9.37 13.23 6.32
C ARG A 54 -9.09 12.40 5.07
N CYS A 55 -8.35 12.95 4.11
CA CYS A 55 -8.03 12.27 2.86
C CYS A 55 -7.00 11.15 3.11
N VAL A 56 -7.38 9.92 2.80
CA VAL A 56 -6.51 8.74 2.95
C VAL A 56 -5.16 8.94 2.24
N TYR A 57 -5.15 9.46 1.02
CA TYR A 57 -3.89 9.72 0.30
C TYR A 57 -3.03 10.75 1.03
N ALA A 58 -3.62 11.84 1.54
CA ALA A 58 -2.85 12.88 2.21
C ALA A 58 -2.27 12.37 3.54
N LEU A 59 -3.04 11.60 4.31
CA LEU A 59 -2.55 10.98 5.54
C LEU A 59 -1.41 9.97 5.30
N VAL A 60 -1.44 9.25 4.18
CA VAL A 60 -0.45 8.22 3.84
C VAL A 60 0.83 8.80 3.20
N PHE A 61 0.70 9.72 2.24
CA PHE A 61 1.83 10.19 1.40
C PHE A 61 2.19 11.66 1.60
N GLU A 62 1.28 12.48 2.12
CA GLU A 62 1.48 13.91 2.34
C GLU A 62 1.31 14.25 3.83
N THR A 63 1.77 13.34 4.71
CA THR A 63 1.43 13.34 6.14
C THR A 63 1.76 14.66 6.83
N SER A 64 2.87 15.31 6.47
CA SER A 64 3.25 16.65 6.97
C SER A 64 2.29 17.78 6.57
N LYS A 65 1.50 17.61 5.52
CA LYS A 65 0.45 18.55 5.10
C LYS A 65 -0.91 18.23 5.73
N ALA A 66 -1.11 16.98 6.16
CA ALA A 66 -2.37 16.48 6.70
C ALA A 66 -2.41 16.48 8.24
N MET A 67 -1.26 16.40 8.89
CA MET A 67 -1.11 16.32 10.34
C MET A 67 -0.14 17.38 10.84
N GLU A 68 -0.50 18.01 11.94
CA GLU A 68 0.38 18.94 12.64
C GLU A 68 1.35 18.17 13.54
N VAL A 69 2.56 18.70 13.68
CA VAL A 69 3.54 18.19 14.64
C VAL A 69 3.19 18.81 15.99
N PRO A 70 2.98 18.01 17.06
CA PRO A 70 2.72 18.55 18.39
C PRO A 70 3.84 19.48 18.85
N GLU A 71 3.49 20.59 19.50
CA GLU A 71 4.45 21.51 20.09
C GLU A 71 5.42 20.78 21.05
N GLY A 72 6.71 21.10 20.96
CA GLY A 72 7.76 20.45 21.76
C GLY A 72 8.26 19.10 21.22
N SER A 73 7.72 18.61 20.10
CA SER A 73 8.24 17.41 19.44
C SER A 73 9.62 17.66 18.80
N ARG A 74 10.50 16.65 18.87
CA ARG A 74 11.85 16.70 18.27
C ARG A 74 11.88 16.25 16.80
N ILE A 75 10.71 16.03 16.19
CA ILE A 75 10.61 15.55 14.80
C ILE A 75 10.31 16.70 13.84
N VAL A 76 10.93 16.68 12.67
CA VAL A 76 10.71 17.69 11.60
C VAL A 76 9.38 17.46 10.88
N SER A 77 8.92 16.21 10.81
CA SER A 77 7.65 15.86 10.20
C SER A 77 7.08 14.59 10.82
N PRO A 78 5.74 14.41 10.84
CA PRO A 78 5.14 13.17 11.27
C PRO A 78 5.54 12.02 10.34
N PRO A 79 5.87 10.83 10.85
CA PRO A 79 6.22 9.69 10.03
C PRO A 79 5.02 9.22 9.19
N HIS A 80 5.29 8.67 8.02
CA HIS A 80 4.25 8.03 7.23
C HIS A 80 3.72 6.79 7.98
N PRO A 81 2.41 6.67 8.20
CA PRO A 81 1.79 5.63 9.03
C PRO A 81 1.66 4.28 8.31
N PHE A 82 2.64 3.91 7.49
CA PHE A 82 2.69 2.60 6.83
C PHE A 82 4.11 2.15 6.50
N VAL A 83 4.30 0.84 6.38
CA VAL A 83 5.52 0.22 5.82
C VAL A 83 5.09 -0.79 4.75
N ILE A 84 5.83 -0.85 3.65
CA ILE A 84 5.71 -1.93 2.67
C ILE A 84 6.98 -2.78 2.80
N GLU A 85 6.82 -4.06 3.09
CA GLU A 85 7.88 -5.06 3.01
C GLU A 85 7.75 -5.75 1.66
N PRO A 86 8.52 -5.33 0.64
CA PRO A 86 8.42 -5.92 -0.70
C PRO A 86 8.95 -7.37 -0.69
N PRO A 87 8.81 -8.12 -1.80
CA PRO A 87 9.42 -9.44 -1.91
C PRO A 87 10.92 -9.37 -1.58
N LEU A 88 11.39 -10.22 -0.66
CA LEU A 88 12.77 -10.20 -0.16
C LEU A 88 13.79 -10.83 -1.14
N THR A 89 13.32 -11.43 -2.23
CA THR A 89 14.18 -11.99 -3.28
C THR A 89 15.03 -10.90 -3.95
N THR A 90 16.24 -11.28 -4.34
CA THR A 90 17.16 -10.45 -5.15
C THR A 90 16.93 -10.59 -6.65
N GLU A 91 16.06 -11.52 -7.06
CA GLU A 91 15.70 -11.77 -8.45
C GLU A 91 15.13 -10.51 -9.10
N THR A 92 15.55 -10.27 -10.35
CA THR A 92 15.19 -9.08 -11.12
C THR A 92 14.29 -9.39 -12.30
N GLU A 93 14.19 -10.65 -12.71
CA GLU A 93 13.40 -11.09 -13.86
C GLU A 93 12.37 -12.09 -13.37
N PHE A 94 11.10 -11.85 -13.66
CA PHE A 94 10.00 -12.72 -13.25
C PHE A 94 9.21 -13.10 -14.48
N SER A 95 9.05 -14.39 -14.72
CA SER A 95 8.22 -14.88 -15.83
C SER A 95 6.73 -14.74 -15.50
N LYS A 96 5.91 -14.64 -16.55
CA LYS A 96 4.46 -14.78 -16.44
C LYS A 96 4.07 -16.02 -15.62
N GLY A 97 3.09 -15.86 -14.72
CA GLY A 97 2.54 -16.93 -13.89
C GLY A 97 3.29 -17.17 -12.58
N VAL A 98 4.47 -16.57 -12.39
CA VAL A 98 5.20 -16.63 -11.12
C VAL A 98 4.43 -15.85 -10.04
N SER A 99 4.26 -16.48 -8.88
CA SER A 99 3.68 -15.88 -7.69
C SER A 99 4.70 -15.07 -6.91
N PHE A 100 4.25 -14.02 -6.25
CA PHE A 100 5.04 -13.28 -5.28
C PHE A 100 4.13 -12.72 -4.18
N ASP A 101 4.71 -12.45 -3.02
CA ASP A 101 4.01 -11.85 -1.90
C ASP A 101 4.78 -10.68 -1.30
N PHE A 102 4.05 -9.84 -0.56
CA PHE A 102 4.60 -8.69 0.14
C PHE A 102 3.70 -8.33 1.33
N ASN A 103 4.24 -7.60 2.29
CA ASN A 103 3.46 -7.14 3.44
C ASN A 103 3.19 -5.64 3.39
N LEU A 104 2.01 -5.25 3.87
CA LEU A 104 1.66 -3.90 4.23
C LEU A 104 1.44 -3.85 5.75
N LEU A 105 2.21 -3.00 6.43
CA LEU A 105 1.98 -2.70 7.83
C LEU A 105 1.28 -1.34 7.91
N LEU A 106 0.19 -1.26 8.66
CA LEU A 106 -0.55 -0.01 8.89
C LEU A 106 -0.56 0.36 10.36
N PHE A 107 -0.38 1.65 10.62
CA PHE A 107 -0.32 2.20 11.97
C PHE A 107 -1.48 3.17 12.22
N GLY A 108 -2.07 3.08 13.42
CA GLY A 108 -3.17 3.94 13.85
C GLY A 108 -4.48 3.69 13.09
N GLU A 109 -5.28 4.75 12.99
CA GLU A 109 -6.64 4.73 12.43
C GLU A 109 -6.72 4.35 10.95
N LEU A 110 -5.60 4.37 10.21
CA LEU A 110 -5.59 3.94 8.81
C LEU A 110 -5.99 2.48 8.60
N ASN A 111 -5.89 1.65 9.63
CA ASN A 111 -6.40 0.29 9.61
C ASN A 111 -7.91 0.24 9.29
N ASN A 112 -8.68 1.26 9.69
CA ASN A 112 -10.11 1.38 9.39
C ASN A 112 -10.38 1.71 7.91
N THR A 113 -9.34 1.97 7.12
CA THR A 113 -9.42 2.31 5.69
C THR A 113 -8.80 1.25 4.78
N LEU A 114 -8.49 0.06 5.32
CA LEU A 114 -7.89 -1.06 4.60
C LEU A 114 -8.51 -1.40 3.23
N PRO A 115 -9.85 -1.37 3.03
CA PRO A 115 -10.45 -1.60 1.72
C PRO A 115 -9.87 -0.74 0.60
N TYR A 116 -9.54 0.52 0.88
CA TYR A 116 -8.93 1.42 -0.10
C TYR A 116 -7.49 1.00 -0.46
N PHE A 117 -6.73 0.45 0.48
CA PHE A 117 -5.40 -0.08 0.24
C PHE A 117 -5.46 -1.34 -0.62
N ILE A 118 -6.32 -2.28 -0.27
CA ILE A 118 -6.51 -3.52 -1.02
C ILE A 118 -6.87 -3.21 -2.47
N TYR A 119 -7.87 -2.34 -2.67
CA TYR A 119 -8.25 -1.93 -4.02
C TYR A 119 -7.15 -1.14 -4.73
N ALA A 120 -6.38 -0.29 -4.02
CA ALA A 120 -5.23 0.38 -4.62
C ALA A 120 -4.14 -0.60 -5.08
N PHE A 121 -3.88 -1.69 -4.36
CA PHE A 121 -2.92 -2.72 -4.77
C PHE A 121 -3.44 -3.54 -5.96
N ASP A 122 -4.74 -3.84 -6.03
CA ASP A 122 -5.37 -4.40 -7.24
C ASP A 122 -5.15 -3.46 -8.46
N GLN A 123 -5.41 -2.16 -8.29
CA GLN A 123 -5.19 -1.18 -9.35
C GLN A 123 -3.71 -1.02 -9.72
N MET A 124 -2.80 -1.15 -8.75
CA MET A 124 -1.36 -1.17 -8.97
C MET A 124 -0.95 -2.33 -9.89
N GLY A 125 -1.55 -3.51 -9.73
CA GLY A 125 -1.36 -4.66 -10.62
C GLY A 125 -1.68 -4.34 -12.09
N LYS A 126 -2.80 -3.64 -12.33
CA LYS A 126 -3.24 -3.19 -13.66
C LYS A 126 -2.33 -2.11 -14.27
N ILE A 127 -1.82 -1.21 -13.44
CA ILE A 127 -0.84 -0.17 -13.83
C ILE A 127 0.49 -0.82 -14.23
N GLY A 128 0.90 -1.86 -13.49
CA GLY A 128 2.14 -2.58 -13.66
C GLY A 128 3.35 -1.93 -12.98
N ILE A 129 4.29 -2.78 -12.59
CA ILE A 129 5.51 -2.47 -11.83
C ILE A 129 6.78 -2.73 -12.63
N GLY A 130 7.89 -2.14 -12.18
CA GLY A 130 9.20 -2.34 -12.79
C GLY A 130 9.46 -1.57 -14.09
N LYS A 131 10.51 -2.00 -14.79
CA LYS A 131 10.93 -1.47 -16.08
C LYS A 131 9.93 -1.88 -17.17
N LYS A 132 9.82 -1.06 -18.21
CA LYS A 132 9.05 -1.43 -19.40
C LYS A 132 9.84 -2.42 -20.26
N ILE A 133 9.20 -3.52 -20.63
CA ILE A 133 9.67 -4.52 -21.60
C ILE A 133 8.66 -4.47 -22.75
N SER A 134 9.15 -4.20 -23.97
CA SER A 134 8.29 -4.08 -25.17
C SER A 134 7.08 -3.14 -24.95
N GLY A 135 7.33 -2.00 -24.29
CA GLY A 135 6.32 -0.98 -23.99
C GLY A 135 5.41 -1.24 -22.78
N LYS A 136 5.46 -2.43 -22.17
CA LYS A 136 4.59 -2.83 -21.05
C LYS A 136 5.39 -3.01 -19.75
N ARG A 137 4.80 -2.67 -18.61
CA ARG A 137 5.34 -3.01 -17.29
C ARG A 137 4.85 -4.40 -16.87
N GLY A 138 5.49 -4.99 -15.85
CA GLY A 138 5.04 -6.23 -15.25
C GLY A 138 3.70 -6.02 -14.54
N ARG A 139 2.63 -6.56 -15.09
CA ARG A 139 1.28 -6.57 -14.51
C ARG A 139 1.11 -7.80 -13.65
N PHE A 140 0.27 -7.68 -12.64
CA PHE A 140 -0.07 -8.78 -11.76
C PHE A 140 -1.52 -8.70 -11.34
N VAL A 141 -2.05 -9.83 -10.89
CA VAL A 141 -3.35 -9.92 -10.23
C VAL A 141 -3.14 -10.15 -8.74
N LEU A 142 -3.95 -9.46 -7.93
CA LEU A 142 -4.04 -9.73 -6.49
C LEU A 142 -4.96 -10.93 -6.29
N LYS A 143 -4.41 -12.03 -5.76
CA LYS A 143 -5.15 -13.26 -5.51
C LYS A 143 -5.80 -13.26 -4.14
N GLU A 144 -5.06 -12.83 -3.13
CA GLU A 144 -5.49 -12.99 -1.75
C GLU A 144 -4.85 -11.93 -0.86
N VAL A 145 -5.57 -11.53 0.19
CA VAL A 145 -5.01 -10.77 1.30
C VAL A 145 -5.31 -11.50 2.60
N ARG A 146 -4.28 -11.70 3.41
CA ARG A 146 -4.39 -12.29 4.75
C ARG A 146 -4.08 -11.28 5.84
N HIS A 147 -4.75 -11.45 6.97
CA HIS A 147 -4.34 -10.89 8.24
C HIS A 147 -4.22 -12.04 9.24
N LYS A 148 -3.01 -12.26 9.76
CA LYS A 148 -2.68 -13.48 10.53
C LYS A 148 -3.04 -14.72 9.70
N GLU A 149 -3.84 -15.63 10.26
CA GLU A 149 -4.30 -16.85 9.60
C GLU A 149 -5.61 -16.67 8.81
N GLN A 150 -6.22 -15.48 8.84
CA GLN A 150 -7.52 -15.23 8.22
C GLN A 150 -7.38 -14.61 6.83
N ILE A 151 -8.15 -15.13 5.87
CA ILE A 151 -8.31 -14.53 4.53
C ILE A 151 -9.36 -13.43 4.61
N ILE A 152 -8.92 -12.19 4.38
CA ILE A 152 -9.78 -11.01 4.41
C ILE A 152 -10.23 -10.56 3.02
N TYR A 153 -9.57 -11.04 1.97
CA TYR A 153 -9.94 -10.83 0.57
C TYR A 153 -9.47 -12.02 -0.28
N SER A 154 -10.29 -12.45 -1.23
CA SER A 154 -9.92 -13.38 -2.30
C SER A 154 -10.44 -12.90 -3.66
N ASP A 155 -9.73 -13.19 -4.73
CA ASP A 155 -10.19 -12.92 -6.10
C ASP A 155 -11.35 -13.84 -6.54
N VAL A 156 -11.58 -14.94 -5.83
CA VAL A 156 -12.65 -15.91 -6.11
C VAL A 156 -14.02 -15.36 -5.74
N ASP A 157 -14.15 -14.77 -4.55
CA ASP A 157 -15.41 -14.22 -4.06
C ASP A 157 -15.50 -12.69 -4.21
N GLN A 158 -14.37 -12.02 -4.43
CA GLN A 158 -14.21 -10.56 -4.51
C GLN A 158 -14.85 -9.84 -3.32
N LYS A 159 -14.90 -10.49 -2.16
CA LYS A 159 -15.48 -9.94 -0.95
C LYS A 159 -14.38 -9.52 0.02
N LEU A 160 -14.66 -8.42 0.71
CA LEU A 160 -13.88 -7.97 1.85
C LEU A 160 -14.56 -8.47 3.11
N ASN A 161 -13.91 -9.36 3.83
CA ASN A 161 -14.36 -9.80 5.13
C ASN A 161 -13.93 -8.79 6.19
N ALA A 162 -14.77 -8.56 7.20
CA ALA A 162 -14.43 -7.68 8.31
C ALA A 162 -13.21 -8.22 9.06
N THR A 163 -12.29 -7.33 9.40
CA THR A 163 -11.12 -7.66 10.21
C THR A 163 -11.48 -7.41 11.67
N ASP A 164 -11.86 -8.46 12.42
CA ASP A 164 -12.37 -8.29 13.79
C ASP A 164 -11.28 -7.98 14.84
N SER A 165 -9.98 -8.09 14.50
CA SER A 165 -8.90 -8.02 15.48
C SER A 165 -7.72 -7.14 15.06
N ILE A 166 -7.85 -5.82 15.11
CA ILE A 166 -6.68 -4.91 14.98
C ILE A 166 -5.94 -4.89 16.33
N GLU A 167 -4.62 -5.10 16.29
CA GLU A 167 -3.81 -5.14 17.51
C GLU A 167 -3.60 -3.73 18.08
N LYS A 168 -3.50 -3.65 19.41
CA LYS A 168 -3.11 -2.41 20.10
C LYS A 168 -1.67 -2.56 20.58
N LEU A 169 -0.72 -1.98 19.83
CA LEU A 169 0.66 -1.83 20.29
C LEU A 169 0.71 -0.93 21.53
N SER A 170 1.25 -1.45 22.62
CA SER A 170 1.65 -0.70 23.81
C SER A 170 3.17 -0.68 23.90
N ILE A 171 3.76 0.49 24.11
CA ILE A 171 5.17 0.59 24.47
C ILE A 171 5.24 0.36 25.99
N PRO A 172 6.01 -0.63 26.48
CA PRO A 172 6.27 -0.79 27.91
C PRO A 172 6.87 0.51 28.45
N ALA A 173 6.37 0.98 29.59
CA ALA A 173 6.84 2.19 30.26
C ALA A 173 8.31 2.08 30.69
#